data_AF-A0A0N5BJP5-F1
#
_entry.id   AF-A0A0N5BJP5-F1
#
_cell.length_a   1.000
_cell.length_b   1.000
_cell.length_c   1.000
_cell.angle_alpha   90.00
_cell.angle_beta   90.00
_cell.angle_gamma   90.00
#
_symmetry.space_group_name_H-M   'P 1'
#
loop_
_entity.id
_entity.type
_entity.pdbx_description
1 polymer ?
#
loop_
_entity_poly.entity_id
_entity_poly.type
_entity_poly.pdbx_seq_one_letter_code
_entity_poly.pdbx_strand_id
1 'polypeptide(L)'
;MDNCETSYFSNFYHCPFVDDKTQITFNNVEQYFQYYKAALFKDEETQREILNADTPYEAKRLGGRVRNFQESLWNERRIAIMDDALSLKFSVPRMRIILKNFYEGTSRSSRKRTFIEISASRFWGCSPAIMNNTFNSNNFSCSNHYGSNMLGKSITRLAESLFN
;
A
#
# COMPACT_ATOMS: atom_id res chain seq x y z
N MET A 1 -6.68 -21.56 8.43
CA MET A 1 -5.23 -21.33 8.28
C MET A 1 -5.08 -19.94 7.70
N ASP A 2 -4.92 -18.95 8.57
CA ASP A 2 -4.63 -17.58 8.13
C ASP A 2 -3.24 -17.59 7.53
N ASN A 3 -3.17 -17.43 6.22
CA ASN A 3 -1.91 -17.45 5.48
C ASN A 3 -1.16 -16.13 5.81
N CYS A 4 -0.48 -16.12 6.96
CA CYS A 4 0.08 -14.94 7.62
C CYS A 4 1.21 -14.27 6.81
N GLU A 5 1.78 -14.97 5.82
CA GLU A 5 2.95 -14.52 5.06
C GLU A 5 2.68 -13.42 4.02
N THR A 6 1.45 -13.28 3.51
CA THR A 6 1.13 -12.22 2.53
C THR A 6 0.60 -10.94 3.19
N SER A 7 0.26 -10.99 4.48
CA SER A 7 -0.25 -9.83 5.21
C SER A 7 0.78 -8.70 5.29
N TYR A 8 2.08 -9.02 5.40
CA TYR A 8 3.17 -8.03 5.53
C TYR A 8 3.20 -6.96 4.44
N PHE A 9 2.71 -7.24 3.24
CA PHE A 9 2.71 -6.30 2.12
C PHE A 9 1.47 -5.42 2.05
N SER A 10 0.41 -5.79 2.78
CA SER A 10 -0.81 -4.98 2.88
C SER A 10 -0.52 -3.63 3.53
N ASN A 11 -1.17 -2.58 3.06
CA ASN A 11 -1.18 -1.27 3.72
C ASN A 11 -1.89 -1.29 5.09
N PHE A 12 -2.65 -2.35 5.38
CA PHE A 12 -3.34 -2.55 6.67
C PHE A 12 -2.47 -3.28 7.70
N TYR A 13 -1.34 -3.84 7.29
CA TYR A 13 -0.45 -4.55 8.21
C TYR A 13 0.10 -3.61 9.28
N HIS A 14 -0.03 -4.01 10.55
CA HIS A 14 0.52 -3.26 11.67
C HIS A 14 2.05 -3.33 11.64
N CYS A 15 2.66 -2.21 11.29
CA CYS A 15 4.10 -2.01 11.26
C CYS A 15 4.35 -0.55 11.60
N PRO A 16 4.62 -0.23 12.86
CA PRO A 16 4.95 1.13 13.24
C PRO A 16 6.17 1.65 12.48
N PHE A 17 6.07 2.85 11.92
CA PHE A 17 7.18 3.58 11.31
C PHE A 17 7.05 5.07 11.61
N VAL A 18 8.18 5.79 11.59
CA VAL A 18 8.24 7.23 11.84
C VAL A 18 8.24 7.96 10.51
N ASP A 19 7.45 9.02 10.40
CA ASP A 19 7.60 9.98 9.30
C ASP A 19 8.71 10.97 9.62
N ASP A 20 9.77 10.97 8.82
CA ASP A 20 10.92 11.85 9.00
C ASP A 20 10.54 13.34 8.95
N LYS A 21 9.46 13.71 8.23
CA LYS A 21 9.05 15.12 8.05
C LYS A 21 8.36 15.69 9.29
N THR A 22 7.51 14.90 9.94
CA THR A 22 6.69 15.34 11.08
C THR A 22 7.13 14.74 12.42
N GLN A 23 8.01 13.74 12.39
CA GLN A 23 8.40 12.91 13.55
C GLN A 23 7.24 12.14 14.19
N ILE A 24 6.11 12.03 13.49
CA ILE A 24 4.94 11.27 13.93
C ILE A 24 5.16 9.78 13.66
N THR A 25 4.80 8.93 14.63
CA THR A 25 4.74 7.49 14.42
C THR A 25 3.37 7.08 13.93
N PHE A 26 3.33 6.34 12.82
CA PHE A 26 2.11 5.75 12.28
C PHE A 26 2.13 4.24 12.46
N ASN A 27 1.00 3.66 12.85
CA ASN A 27 0.88 2.23 13.14
C ASN A 27 0.86 1.34 11.89
N ASN A 28 0.49 1.91 10.74
CA ASN A 28 0.39 1.24 9.45
C ASN A 28 0.31 2.28 8.32
N VAL A 29 0.45 1.80 7.08
CA VAL A 29 0.44 2.64 5.88
C VAL A 29 -0.92 3.30 5.65
N GLU A 30 -2.03 2.61 5.94
CA GLU A 30 -3.37 3.20 5.79
C GLU A 30 -3.57 4.43 6.69
N GLN A 31 -3.09 4.41 7.94
CA GLN A 31 -3.18 5.54 8.85
C GLN A 31 -2.42 6.76 8.30
N TYR A 32 -1.17 6.57 7.87
CA TYR A 32 -0.38 7.62 7.19
C TYR A 32 -1.13 8.15 5.96
N PHE A 33 -1.64 7.25 5.13
CA PHE A 33 -2.30 7.58 3.87
C PHE A 33 -3.54 8.47 4.08
N GLN A 34 -4.37 8.14 5.07
CA GLN A 34 -5.56 8.94 5.38
C GLN A 34 -5.19 10.24 6.12
N TYR A 35 -4.15 10.25 6.96
CA TYR A 35 -3.67 11.46 7.64
C TYR A 35 -3.24 12.52 6.62
N TYR A 36 -2.44 12.13 5.62
CA TYR A 36 -2.03 13.04 4.54
C TYR A 36 -3.15 13.40 3.57
N LYS A 37 -4.17 12.55 3.43
CA LYS A 37 -5.41 12.92 2.73
C LYS A 37 -6.11 14.07 3.45
N ALA A 38 -6.32 13.96 4.77
CA ALA A 38 -6.93 15.04 5.55
C ALA A 38 -6.08 16.33 5.52
N ALA A 39 -4.75 16.19 5.61
CA ALA A 39 -3.80 17.30 5.47
C ALA A 39 -3.97 18.05 4.15
N LEU A 40 -4.08 17.32 3.03
CA LEU A 40 -4.20 17.88 1.69
C LEU A 40 -5.43 18.78 1.54
N PHE A 41 -6.53 18.44 2.22
CA PHE A 41 -7.79 19.19 2.19
C PHE A 41 -7.99 20.11 3.39
N LYS A 42 -6.92 20.34 4.18
CA LYS A 42 -6.90 21.21 5.36
C LYS A 42 -7.98 20.87 6.39
N ASP A 43 -8.26 19.57 6.55
CA ASP A 43 -9.22 19.06 7.54
C ASP A 43 -8.48 18.57 8.78
N GLU A 44 -8.03 19.53 9.60
CA GLU A 44 -7.23 19.27 10.80
C GLU A 44 -7.97 18.44 11.85
N GLU A 45 -9.30 18.56 11.92
CA GLU A 45 -10.13 17.79 12.83
C GLU A 45 -10.08 16.30 12.49
N THR A 46 -10.41 15.95 11.23
CA THR A 46 -10.33 14.56 10.76
C THR A 46 -8.89 14.03 10.81
N GLN A 47 -7.89 14.89 10.52
CA GLN A 47 -6.48 14.52 10.61
C GLN A 47 -6.08 14.07 12.01
N ARG A 48 -6.51 14.80 13.05
CA ARG A 48 -6.27 14.44 14.45
C ARG A 48 -7.03 13.18 14.86
N GLU A 49 -8.26 12.99 14.39
CA GLU A 49 -9.00 11.75 14.62
C GLU A 49 -8.29 10.53 14.01
N ILE A 50 -7.80 10.66 12.77
CA ILE A 50 -7.05 9.59 12.09
C ILE A 50 -5.76 9.24 12.85
N LEU A 51 -5.07 10.24 13.40
CA LEU A 51 -3.85 10.00 14.17
C LEU A 51 -4.13 9.19 15.45
N ASN A 52 -5.32 9.36 16.05
CA ASN A 52 -5.76 8.62 17.22
C ASN A 52 -6.51 7.31 16.89
N ALA A 53 -6.61 6.92 15.61
CA ALA A 53 -7.31 5.70 15.21
C ALA A 53 -6.56 4.44 15.68
N ASP A 54 -7.28 3.50 16.30
CA ASP A 54 -6.69 2.27 16.82
C ASP A 54 -6.44 1.23 15.73
N THR A 55 -7.19 1.32 14.62
CA THR A 55 -7.16 0.33 13.54
C THR A 55 -7.07 0.97 12.15
N PRO A 56 -6.47 0.30 11.16
CA PRO A 56 -6.47 0.78 9.77
C PRO A 56 -7.89 0.92 9.21
N TYR A 57 -8.84 0.11 9.66
CA TYR A 57 -10.25 0.20 9.26
C TYR A 57 -10.89 1.50 9.75
N GLU A 58 -10.59 1.89 10.99
CA GLU A 58 -11.05 3.16 11.53
C GLU A 58 -10.41 4.34 10.81
N ALA A 59 -9.10 4.34 10.62
CA ALA A 59 -8.39 5.35 9.85
C ALA A 59 -9.01 5.52 8.45
N LYS A 60 -9.28 4.41 7.75
CA LYS A 60 -9.97 4.40 6.44
C LYS A 60 -11.37 4.98 6.49
N ARG A 61 -12.16 4.62 7.51
CA ARG A 61 -13.53 5.14 7.71
C ARG A 61 -13.51 6.65 7.92
N LEU A 62 -12.60 7.15 8.76
CA LEU A 62 -12.40 8.58 9.02
C LEU A 62 -11.92 9.32 7.76
N GLY A 63 -10.95 8.73 7.05
CA GLY A 63 -10.49 9.24 5.76
C GLY A 63 -11.58 9.34 4.69
N GLY A 64 -12.65 8.54 4.81
CA GLY A 64 -13.86 8.64 3.99
C GLY A 64 -14.73 9.87 4.28
N ARG A 65 -14.50 10.57 5.39
CA ARG A 65 -15.26 11.74 5.86
C ARG A 65 -14.50 13.06 5.75
N VAL A 66 -13.30 13.05 5.16
CA VAL A 66 -12.46 14.25 4.96
C VAL A 66 -13.26 15.34 4.25
N ARG A 67 -13.33 16.50 4.88
CA ARG A 67 -14.01 17.70 4.38
C ARG A 67 -13.23 18.31 3.21
N ASN A 68 -13.92 19.12 2.41
CA ASN A 68 -13.34 19.82 1.24
C ASN A 68 -12.66 18.90 0.22
N PHE A 69 -13.03 17.62 0.19
CA PHE A 69 -12.43 16.63 -0.69
C PHE A 69 -12.65 16.99 -2.17
N GLN A 70 -11.57 17.03 -2.93
CA GLN A 70 -11.59 17.21 -4.39
C GLN A 70 -10.92 16.01 -5.04
N GLU A 71 -11.68 15.26 -5.83
CA GLU A 71 -11.21 14.00 -6.41
C GLU A 71 -10.06 14.20 -7.39
N SER A 72 -10.07 15.26 -8.20
CA SER A 72 -8.98 15.58 -9.14
C SER A 72 -7.66 15.75 -8.42
N LEU A 73 -7.62 16.64 -7.41
CA LEU A 73 -6.43 16.89 -6.60
C LEU A 73 -6.00 15.62 -5.85
N TRP A 74 -6.94 14.82 -5.35
CA TRP A 74 -6.61 13.56 -4.71
C TRP A 74 -5.96 12.57 -5.68
N ASN A 75 -6.49 12.46 -6.90
CA ASN A 75 -5.97 11.57 -7.93
C ASN A 75 -4.54 11.94 -8.34
N GLU A 76 -4.20 13.23 -8.34
CA GLU A 76 -2.84 13.73 -8.58
C GLU A 76 -1.85 13.37 -7.46
N ARG A 77 -2.30 13.32 -6.20
CA ARG A 77 -1.42 13.19 -5.02
C ARG A 77 -1.36 11.79 -4.41
N ARG A 78 -2.42 10.97 -4.54
CA ARG A 78 -2.58 9.71 -3.80
C ARG A 78 -1.46 8.69 -4.06
N ILE A 79 -0.92 8.63 -5.27
CA ILE A 79 0.17 7.69 -5.57
C ILE A 79 1.43 8.09 -4.81
N ALA A 80 1.82 9.37 -4.89
CA ALA A 80 3.00 9.88 -4.20
C ALA A 80 2.90 9.69 -2.68
N ILE A 81 1.72 9.96 -2.08
CA ILE A 81 1.50 9.76 -0.65
C ILE A 81 1.61 8.27 -0.26
N MET A 82 1.09 7.36 -1.09
CA MET A 82 1.23 5.91 -0.86
C MET A 82 2.70 5.47 -0.99
N ASP A 83 3.41 5.94 -2.02
CA ASP A 83 4.80 5.58 -2.28
C ASP A 83 5.72 6.08 -1.14
N ASP A 84 5.48 7.28 -0.60
CA ASP A 84 6.15 7.80 0.60
C ASP A 84 5.93 6.86 1.80
N ALA A 85 4.67 6.48 2.07
CA ALA A 85 4.32 5.62 3.20
C ALA A 85 4.96 4.22 3.10
N LEU A 86 4.96 3.64 1.89
CA LEU A 86 5.61 2.35 1.63
C LEU A 86 7.13 2.45 1.82
N SER A 87 7.75 3.55 1.37
CA SER A 87 9.17 3.79 1.56
C SER A 87 9.56 3.83 3.03
N LEU A 88 8.77 4.52 3.87
CA LEU A 88 8.96 4.55 5.32
C LEU A 88 8.73 3.18 5.96
N LYS A 89 7.66 2.46 5.58
CA LYS A 89 7.41 1.10 6.09
C LYS A 89 8.56 0.14 5.77
N PHE A 90 9.08 0.17 4.54
CA PHE A 90 10.15 -0.72 4.09
C PHE A 90 11.57 -0.19 4.37
N SER A 91 11.71 0.98 5.01
CA SER A 91 12.96 1.40 5.64
C SER A 91 13.20 0.68 6.99
N VAL A 92 12.12 0.24 7.66
CA VAL A 92 12.19 -0.58 8.88
C VAL A 92 12.99 -1.85 8.58
N PRO A 93 14.09 -2.16 9.31
CA PRO A 93 15.02 -3.23 8.94
C PRO A 93 14.37 -4.59 8.71
N ARG A 94 13.45 -5.00 9.60
CA ARG A 94 12.70 -6.24 9.45
C ARG A 94 11.88 -6.28 8.17
N MET A 95 11.21 -5.18 7.83
CA MET A 95 10.39 -5.10 6.62
C MET A 95 11.23 -5.06 5.35
N ARG A 96 12.38 -4.37 5.37
CA ARG A 96 13.32 -4.35 4.26
C ARG A 96 13.79 -5.75 3.88
N ILE A 97 14.11 -6.58 4.88
CA ILE A 97 14.54 -7.98 4.68
C ILE A 97 13.39 -8.81 4.09
N ILE A 98 12.17 -8.67 4.62
CA ILE A 98 10.98 -9.36 4.09
C ILE A 98 10.73 -8.99 2.62
N LEU A 99 10.81 -7.70 2.28
CA LEU A 99 10.64 -7.22 0.92
C LEU A 99 11.70 -7.81 -0.01
N LYS A 100 12.98 -7.77 0.38
CA LYS A 100 14.08 -8.33 -0.40
C LYS A 100 13.88 -9.83 -0.66
N ASN A 101 13.66 -10.61 0.39
CA ASN A 101 13.51 -12.06 0.28
C ASN A 101 12.34 -12.46 -0.62
N PHE A 102 11.22 -11.73 -0.53
CA PHE A 102 10.07 -11.99 -1.39
C PHE A 102 10.34 -11.56 -2.84
N TYR A 103 10.92 -10.38 -3.05
CA TYR A 103 11.19 -9.84 -4.38
C TYR A 103 12.22 -10.66 -5.16
N GLU A 104 13.31 -11.07 -4.49
CA GLU A 104 14.35 -11.90 -5.11
C GLU A 104 13.89 -13.35 -5.31
N GLY A 105 13.02 -13.84 -4.42
CA GLY A 105 12.54 -15.21 -4.43
C GLY A 105 13.63 -16.21 -4.03
N THR A 106 13.20 -17.47 -3.83
CA THR A 106 14.06 -18.59 -3.40
C THR A 106 14.49 -19.51 -4.56
N SER A 107 14.20 -19.14 -5.80
CA SER A 107 14.35 -20.01 -6.97
C SER A 107 15.71 -19.84 -7.65
N ARG A 108 16.22 -20.92 -8.26
CA ARG A 108 17.36 -20.91 -9.21
C ARG A 108 17.12 -20.06 -10.46
N SER A 109 15.91 -19.56 -10.66
CA SER A 109 15.56 -18.65 -11.75
C SER A 109 15.95 -17.21 -11.39
N SER A 110 16.68 -16.52 -12.26
CA SER A 110 17.06 -15.10 -12.11
C SER A 110 15.89 -14.11 -12.21
N ARG A 111 14.63 -14.57 -12.25
CA ARG A 111 13.45 -13.70 -12.41
C ARG A 111 12.98 -13.18 -11.05
N LYS A 112 13.08 -11.87 -10.85
CA LYS A 112 12.50 -11.16 -9.71
C LYS A 112 10.97 -11.27 -9.73
N ARG A 113 10.34 -11.34 -8.55
CA ARG A 113 8.88 -11.43 -8.40
C ARG A 113 8.24 -10.05 -8.52
N THR A 114 6.96 -10.02 -8.90
CA THR A 114 6.12 -8.82 -8.85
C THR A 114 5.02 -8.99 -7.81
N PHE A 115 4.46 -7.87 -7.34
CA PHE A 115 3.43 -7.87 -6.30
C PHE A 115 2.04 -7.66 -6.90
N ILE A 116 1.07 -8.42 -6.41
CA ILE A 116 -0.34 -8.34 -6.80
C ILE A 116 -1.17 -8.16 -5.55
N GLU A 117 -1.82 -7.00 -5.42
CA GLU A 117 -2.79 -6.72 -4.38
C GLU A 117 -4.16 -7.22 -4.82
N ILE A 118 -4.80 -8.02 -3.98
CA ILE A 118 -6.18 -8.48 -4.20
C ILE A 118 -7.08 -7.80 -3.18
N SER A 119 -7.92 -6.88 -3.65
CA SER A 119 -8.79 -6.10 -2.79
C SER A 119 -10.04 -5.63 -3.51
N ALA A 120 -11.03 -5.15 -2.75
CA ALA A 120 -12.23 -4.53 -3.30
C ALA A 120 -11.93 -3.23 -4.07
N SER A 121 -10.78 -2.59 -3.85
CA SER A 121 -10.40 -1.38 -4.57
C SER A 121 -9.92 -1.72 -5.97
N ARG A 122 -10.70 -1.32 -6.98
CA ARG A 122 -10.35 -1.48 -8.40
C ARG A 122 -9.14 -0.66 -8.85
N PHE A 123 -8.76 0.36 -8.09
CA PHE A 123 -7.57 1.15 -8.35
C PHE A 123 -6.34 0.56 -7.66
N TRP A 124 -6.43 0.32 -6.34
CA TRP A 124 -5.27 -0.15 -5.58
C TRP A 124 -4.96 -1.64 -5.78
N GLY A 125 -5.98 -2.48 -5.97
CA GLY A 125 -5.85 -3.91 -6.18
C GLY A 125 -6.51 -4.41 -7.47
N CYS A 126 -6.54 -5.73 -7.59
CA CYS A 126 -7.27 -6.48 -8.59
C CYS A 126 -8.35 -7.37 -7.94
N SER A 127 -9.42 -7.67 -8.69
CA SER A 127 -10.49 -8.58 -8.29
C SER A 127 -9.94 -10.00 -8.07
N PRO A 128 -10.46 -10.77 -7.09
CA PRO A 128 -10.08 -12.17 -6.88
C PRO A 128 -10.21 -13.05 -8.13
N ALA A 129 -11.09 -12.69 -9.05
CA ALA A 129 -11.27 -13.41 -10.33
C ALA A 129 -9.98 -13.49 -11.17
N ILE A 130 -8.99 -12.63 -10.92
CA ILE A 130 -7.69 -12.71 -11.59
C ILE A 130 -6.92 -13.99 -11.26
N MET A 131 -7.12 -14.57 -10.06
CA MET A 131 -6.43 -15.80 -9.67
C MET A 131 -6.76 -16.95 -10.63
N ASN A 132 -8.03 -17.07 -11.04
CA ASN A 132 -8.49 -18.11 -11.96
C ASN A 132 -7.91 -17.98 -13.39
N ASN A 133 -7.51 -16.77 -13.80
CA ASN A 133 -6.89 -16.52 -15.10
C ASN A 133 -5.35 -16.68 -15.04
N THR A 134 -4.75 -16.32 -13.89
CA THR A 134 -3.30 -16.39 -13.67
C THR A 134 -2.76 -17.83 -13.71
N PHE A 135 -3.54 -18.82 -13.24
CA PHE A 135 -3.13 -20.22 -13.35
C PHE A 135 -3.11 -20.77 -14.80
N ASN A 136 -3.75 -20.08 -15.74
CA ASN A 136 -3.94 -20.56 -17.12
C ASN A 136 -3.11 -19.82 -18.18
N SER A 137 -2.39 -18.73 -17.85
CA SER A 137 -1.64 -17.96 -18.85
C SER A 137 -0.27 -17.48 -18.36
N ASN A 138 0.77 -17.73 -19.17
CA ASN A 138 2.14 -17.25 -18.95
C ASN A 138 2.32 -15.73 -19.18
N ASN A 139 1.24 -15.01 -19.54
CA ASN A 139 1.26 -13.58 -19.82
C ASN A 139 0.41 -12.84 -18.79
N PHE A 140 1.07 -12.41 -17.71
CA PHE A 140 0.43 -11.66 -16.63
C PHE A 140 0.19 -10.20 -17.03
N SER A 141 -1.09 -9.80 -17.12
CA SER A 141 -1.49 -8.40 -17.20
C SER A 141 -2.81 -8.25 -16.44
N CYS A 142 -2.84 -7.45 -15.36
CA CYS A 142 -4.11 -6.93 -14.83
C CYS A 142 -4.69 -6.02 -15.93
N SER A 143 -5.49 -6.60 -16.84
CA SER A 143 -6.30 -5.82 -17.75
C SER A 143 -7.26 -4.93 -16.94
N ASN A 144 -7.73 -3.82 -17.53
CA ASN A 144 -8.71 -2.93 -16.88
C ASN A 144 -9.94 -3.68 -16.29
N HIS A 145 -10.23 -4.89 -16.81
CA HIS A 145 -11.29 -5.78 -16.32
C HIS A 145 -11.06 -6.35 -14.93
N TYR A 146 -9.83 -6.41 -14.42
CA TYR A 146 -9.54 -6.93 -13.08
C TYR A 146 -9.15 -5.85 -12.07
N GLY A 147 -8.68 -4.68 -12.50
CA GLY A 147 -8.27 -3.59 -11.62
C GLY A 147 -6.88 -3.09 -12.00
N SER A 148 -6.42 -2.02 -11.37
CA SER A 148 -5.16 -1.37 -11.75
C SER A 148 -3.94 -1.89 -10.98
N ASN A 149 -4.13 -2.61 -9.87
CA ASN A 149 -3.06 -3.11 -8.99
C ASN A 149 -2.02 -2.03 -8.63
N MET A 150 -2.46 -0.81 -8.35
CA MET A 150 -1.51 0.28 -8.12
C MET A 150 -0.65 0.06 -6.87
N LEU A 151 -1.17 -0.60 -5.82
CA LEU A 151 -0.38 -0.92 -4.64
C LEU A 151 0.73 -1.92 -4.96
N GLY A 152 0.38 -3.02 -5.63
CA GLY A 152 1.38 -4.01 -6.07
C GLY A 152 2.43 -3.42 -7.01
N LYS A 153 2.03 -2.55 -7.95
CA LYS A 153 2.96 -1.81 -8.81
C LYS A 153 3.89 -0.91 -8.00
N SER A 154 3.38 -0.17 -7.01
CA SER A 154 4.20 0.68 -6.14
C SER A 154 5.22 -0.11 -5.33
N ILE A 155 4.81 -1.23 -4.71
CA ILE A 155 5.74 -2.10 -3.97
C ILE A 155 6.79 -2.70 -4.92
N THR A 156 6.39 -3.11 -6.13
CA THR A 156 7.31 -3.63 -7.14
C THR A 156 8.36 -2.60 -7.54
N ARG A 157 7.94 -1.36 -7.88
CA ARG A 157 8.86 -0.26 -8.21
C ARG A 157 9.83 0.06 -7.07
N LEU A 158 9.34 0.05 -5.83
CA LEU A 158 10.18 0.26 -4.65
C LEU A 158 11.19 -0.86 -4.46
N ALA A 159 10.79 -2.12 -4.64
CA ALA A 159 11.72 -3.25 -4.55
C ALA A 159 12.78 -3.21 -5.65
N GLU A 160 12.38 -2.86 -6.88
CA GLU A 160 13.29 -2.64 -8.02
C GLU A 160 14.32 -1.56 -7.70
N SER A 161 13.91 -0.40 -7.17
CA SER A 161 14.85 0.70 -6.87
C SER A 161 15.79 0.41 -5.70
N LEU A 162 15.42 -0.52 -4.81
CA LEU A 162 16.21 -0.87 -3.64
C LEU A 162 17.19 -2.03 -3.85
N PHE A 163 16.92 -2.93 -4.79
CA PHE A 163 17.60 -4.24 -4.90
C PHE A 163 18.05 -4.63 -6.31
N ASN A 164 17.87 -3.78 -7.32
CA ASN A 164 18.48 -3.93 -8.65
C ASN A 164 19.59 -2.89 -8.83
#